data_AF-A0A9E2LBD9-F1
#
_entry.id   AF-A0A9E2LBD9-F1
#
_cell.length_a   1.000
_cell.length_b   1.000
_cell.length_c   1.000
_cell.angle_alpha   90.00
_cell.angle_beta   90.00
_cell.angle_gamma   90.00
#
_symmetry.space_group_name_H-M   'P 1'
#
loop_
_entity.id
_entity.type
_entity.pdbx_description
1 polymer ?
#
loop_
_entity_poly.entity_id
_entity_poly.type
_entity_poly.pdbx_seq_one_letter_code
_entity_poly.pdbx_strand_id
1 'polypeptide(L)'
;LDKRYTIWGMTVSGLDVVRSLRVGDGDNGMVTAEPDRMTRVRIAADIAGAERPEVQVLATDSPRFRALVDETRTARGADFSVCDIELPVQVVN
;
A
#
# COMPACT_ATOMS: atom_id res chain seq x y z
N LEU A 1 -12.11 10.25 -1.46
CA LEU A 1 -11.60 11.08 -0.31
C LEU A 1 -10.69 12.21 -0.81
N ASP A 2 -10.41 12.18 -2.10
CA ASP A 2 -9.60 13.07 -2.90
C ASP A 2 -9.93 14.52 -2.62
N LYS A 3 -8.88 15.35 -2.54
CA LYS A 3 -8.95 16.79 -2.25
C LYS A 3 -9.52 17.18 -0.88
N ARG A 4 -9.90 16.20 -0.04
CA ARG A 4 -10.47 16.44 1.30
C ARG A 4 -9.60 15.92 2.46
N TYR A 5 -8.53 15.19 2.15
CA TYR A 5 -7.57 14.64 3.10
C TYR A 5 -6.14 14.86 2.60
N THR A 6 -5.19 14.96 3.53
CA THR A 6 -3.75 15.07 3.22
C THR A 6 -3.16 13.68 3.01
N ILE A 7 -2.93 13.33 1.74
CA ILE A 7 -2.28 12.07 1.36
C ILE A 7 -0.75 12.28 1.42
N TRP A 8 -0.02 11.36 2.06
CA TRP A 8 1.43 11.49 2.27
C TRP A 8 2.21 10.19 2.05
N GLY A 9 1.55 9.07 1.76
CA GLY A 9 2.23 7.79 1.55
C GLY A 9 1.31 6.69 1.05
N MET A 10 1.90 5.50 0.84
CA MET A 10 1.21 4.27 0.44
C MET A 10 1.81 3.05 1.14
N THR A 11 0.99 2.01 1.34
CA THR A 11 1.48 0.71 1.81
C THR A 11 2.14 -0.04 0.66
N VAL A 12 3.44 -0.29 0.78
CA VAL A 12 4.25 -0.97 -0.24
C VAL A 12 4.44 -2.47 0.03
N SER A 13 4.09 -2.93 1.24
CA SER A 13 4.09 -4.33 1.66
C SER A 13 3.14 -4.52 2.84
N GLY A 14 2.52 -5.70 2.97
CA GLY A 14 1.64 -6.03 4.10
C GLY A 14 0.25 -5.38 4.06
N LEU A 15 -0.29 -5.06 2.87
CA LEU A 15 -1.65 -4.51 2.76
C LEU A 15 -2.72 -5.50 3.27
N ASP A 16 -2.47 -6.79 3.14
CA ASP A 16 -3.26 -7.88 3.72
C ASP A 16 -3.31 -7.78 5.25
N VAL A 17 -2.19 -7.48 5.92
CA VAL A 17 -2.12 -7.25 7.37
C VAL A 17 -2.95 -6.03 7.78
N VAL A 18 -2.89 -4.94 7.00
CA VAL A 18 -3.74 -3.76 7.22
C VAL A 18 -5.22 -4.13 7.09
N ARG A 19 -5.57 -4.95 6.08
CA ARG A 19 -6.94 -5.42 5.84
C ARG A 19 -7.42 -6.44 6.89
N SER A 20 -6.51 -7.06 7.65
CA SER A 20 -6.85 -8.00 8.72
C SER A 20 -7.01 -7.35 10.10
N LEU A 21 -6.77 -6.05 10.23
CA LEU A 21 -7.01 -5.33 11.49
C LEU A 21 -8.46 -5.54 11.94
N ARG A 22 -8.65 -5.72 13.25
CA ARG A 22 -9.96 -5.95 13.86
C ARG A 22 -10.95 -4.88 13.43
N VAL A 23 -12.03 -5.32 12.78
CA VAL A 23 -13.13 -4.46 12.37
C VAL A 23 -13.92 -4.02 13.61
N GLY A 24 -14.26 -2.74 13.67
CA GLY A 24 -15.09 -2.20 14.75
C GLY A 24 -16.57 -2.46 14.56
N ASP A 25 -17.30 -2.57 15.66
CA ASP A 25 -18.71 -2.93 15.75
C ASP A 25 -19.58 -1.86 16.45
N GLY A 26 -19.00 -0.74 16.90
CA GLY A 26 -19.71 0.40 17.44
C GLY A 26 -20.18 1.42 16.39
N ASP A 27 -20.96 2.42 16.82
CA ASP A 27 -21.72 3.36 15.99
C ASP A 27 -20.94 4.08 14.86
N ASN A 28 -19.62 4.26 15.01
CA ASN A 28 -18.75 4.92 14.03
C ASN A 28 -17.58 4.03 13.58
N GLY A 29 -17.75 2.71 13.61
CA GLY A 29 -16.65 1.76 13.36
C GLY A 29 -15.63 1.69 14.50
N MET A 30 -16.01 2.16 15.69
CA MET A 30 -15.21 2.01 16.90
C MET A 30 -15.10 0.52 17.26
N VAL A 31 -13.90 0.06 17.57
CA VAL A 31 -13.69 -1.28 18.13
C VAL A 31 -14.09 -1.23 19.60
N THR A 32 -15.16 -1.93 19.98
CA THR A 32 -15.63 -1.97 21.38
C THR A 32 -14.87 -3.01 22.23
N ALA A 33 -14.33 -4.04 21.58
CA ALA A 33 -13.39 -5.00 22.18
C ALA A 33 -11.95 -4.47 22.18
N GLU A 34 -10.98 -5.32 22.52
CA GLU A 34 -9.55 -4.98 22.44
C GLU A 34 -9.09 -4.79 20.98
N PRO A 35 -8.60 -3.60 20.58
CA PRO A 35 -8.10 -3.34 19.23
C PRO A 35 -6.67 -3.88 19.02
N ASP A 36 -6.32 -4.13 17.77
CA ASP A 36 -4.92 -4.38 17.40
C ASP A 36 -4.05 -3.15 17.68
N ARG A 37 -2.77 -3.38 17.98
CA ARG A 37 -1.85 -2.33 18.42
C ARG A 37 -0.63 -2.28 17.51
N MET A 38 -0.20 -1.05 17.17
CA MET A 38 1.13 -0.83 16.61
C MET A 38 2.16 -0.98 17.74
N THR A 39 2.81 -2.14 17.83
CA THR A 39 3.76 -2.45 18.91
C THR A 39 5.15 -1.85 18.68
N ARG A 40 5.51 -1.57 17.43
CA ARG A 40 6.76 -0.94 17.03
C ARG A 40 6.58 -0.19 15.72
N VAL A 41 7.02 1.06 15.68
CA VAL A 41 7.07 1.90 14.47
C VAL A 41 8.47 2.47 14.36
N ARG A 42 9.10 2.36 13.19
CA ARG A 42 10.47 2.82 12.94
C ARG A 42 10.55 3.46 11.56
N ILE A 43 11.39 4.48 11.43
CA ILE A 43 11.81 5.00 10.13
C ILE A 43 12.97 4.15 9.65
N ALA A 44 12.94 3.67 8.39
CA ALA A 44 13.97 2.77 7.87
C ALA A 44 15.39 3.35 8.00
N ALA A 45 15.55 4.67 7.87
CA ALA A 45 16.82 5.38 8.05
C ALA A 45 17.43 5.19 9.45
N ASP A 46 16.60 4.95 10.48
CA ASP A 46 17.03 4.75 11.86
C ASP A 46 17.28 3.28 12.21
N ILE A 47 17.00 2.35 11.29
CA ILE A 47 17.27 0.92 11.46
C ILE A 47 18.72 0.64 11.07
N ALA A 48 19.39 -0.20 11.87
CA ALA A 48 20.75 -0.68 11.59
C ALA A 48 20.80 -1.37 10.22
N GLY A 49 21.89 -1.18 9.46
CA GLY A 49 21.96 -1.60 8.05
C GLY A 49 21.63 -3.08 7.82
N ALA A 50 22.08 -3.97 8.71
CA ALA A 50 21.82 -5.40 8.61
C ALA A 50 20.35 -5.82 8.85
N GLU A 51 19.52 -4.94 9.40
CA GLU A 51 18.08 -5.18 9.63
C GLU A 51 17.18 -4.27 8.79
N ARG A 52 17.78 -3.39 7.98
CA ARG A 52 17.05 -2.34 7.26
C ARG A 52 16.43 -2.95 6.00
N PRO A 53 15.10 -2.87 5.83
CA PRO A 53 14.48 -3.31 4.59
C PRO A 53 14.89 -2.41 3.43
N GLU A 54 15.18 -3.00 2.28
CA GLU A 54 15.30 -2.28 1.02
C GLU A 54 14.01 -2.40 0.21
N VAL A 55 13.56 -1.27 -0.34
CA VAL A 55 12.34 -1.18 -1.13
C VAL A 55 12.68 -0.60 -2.49
N GLN A 56 12.30 -1.32 -3.54
CA GLN A 56 12.42 -0.87 -4.93
C GLN A 56 11.03 -0.83 -5.57
N VAL A 57 10.72 0.26 -6.27
CA VAL A 57 9.45 0.43 -6.98
C VAL A 57 9.74 0.55 -8.47
N LEU A 58 8.90 -0.06 -9.31
CA LEU A 58 9.02 0.08 -10.75
C LEU A 58 8.97 1.56 -11.15
N ALA A 59 9.99 2.02 -11.88
CA ALA A 59 10.05 3.37 -12.42
C ALA A 59 8.87 3.61 -13.37
N THR A 60 8.04 4.62 -13.07
CA THR A 60 6.79 4.90 -13.78
C THR A 60 6.98 5.60 -15.13
N ASP A 61 8.20 6.00 -15.45
CA ASP A 61 8.61 6.50 -16.77
C ASP A 61 9.17 5.38 -17.68
N SER A 62 9.32 4.16 -17.17
CA SER A 62 9.91 3.04 -17.91
C SER A 62 8.98 2.45 -18.98
N PRO A 63 9.53 1.82 -20.05
CA PRO A 63 8.74 1.04 -21.00
C PRO A 63 7.94 -0.10 -20.35
N ARG A 64 8.49 -0.71 -19.29
CA ARG A 64 7.83 -1.79 -18.55
C ARG A 64 6.56 -1.32 -17.85
N PHE A 65 6.57 -0.12 -17.28
CA PHE A 65 5.38 0.46 -16.66
C PHE A 65 4.31 0.79 -17.70
N ARG A 66 4.68 1.33 -18.87
CA ARG A 66 3.74 1.55 -19.97
C ARG A 66 3.04 0.26 -20.40
N ALA A 67 3.81 -0.82 -20.59
CA ALA A 67 3.26 -2.13 -20.92
C ALA A 67 2.29 -2.65 -19.84
N LEU A 68 2.59 -2.45 -18.55
CA LEU A 68 1.69 -2.81 -17.46
C LEU A 68 0.36 -2.06 -17.56
N VAL A 69 0.40 -0.75 -17.77
CA VAL A 69 -0.80 0.08 -17.88
C VAL A 69 -1.65 -0.35 -19.07
N ASP A 70 -1.04 -0.64 -20.21
CA ASP A 70 -1.76 -1.10 -21.40
C ASP A 70 -2.41 -2.46 -21.16
N GLU A 71 -1.70 -3.41 -20.54
CA GLU A 71 -2.23 -4.72 -20.13
C GLU A 71 -3.43 -4.58 -19.19
N THR A 72 -3.32 -3.76 -18.13
CA THR A 72 -4.41 -3.55 -17.18
C THR A 72 -5.61 -2.88 -17.84
N ARG A 73 -5.40 -1.90 -18.71
CA ARG A 73 -6.48 -1.26 -19.49
C ARG A 73 -7.20 -2.26 -20.37
N THR A 74 -6.47 -3.11 -21.09
CA THR A 74 -7.08 -4.16 -21.91
C THR A 74 -7.87 -5.15 -21.05
N ALA A 75 -7.34 -5.56 -19.90
CA ALA A 75 -8.01 -6.52 -19.01
C ALA A 75 -9.27 -5.95 -18.35
N ARG A 76 -9.28 -4.67 -17.98
CA ARG A 76 -10.42 -4.00 -17.33
C ARG A 76 -11.44 -3.42 -18.31
N GLY A 77 -11.03 -3.13 -19.54
CA GLY A 77 -11.92 -2.56 -20.55
C GLY A 77 -12.57 -1.25 -20.08
N ALA A 78 -13.90 -1.17 -20.21
CA ALA A 78 -14.67 0.01 -19.82
C ALA A 78 -14.66 0.29 -18.30
N ASP A 79 -14.36 -0.73 -17.48
CA ASP A 79 -14.31 -0.60 -16.01
C ASP A 79 -12.96 -0.10 -15.49
N PHE A 80 -12.01 0.19 -16.39
CA PHE A 80 -10.67 0.64 -16.01
C PHE A 80 -10.70 1.93 -15.18
N SER A 81 -10.01 1.89 -14.04
CA SER A 81 -9.65 3.03 -13.23
C SER A 81 -8.13 3.09 -13.00
N VAL A 82 -7.60 4.27 -12.72
CA VAL A 82 -6.19 4.43 -12.31
C VAL A 82 -5.87 3.61 -11.05
N CYS A 83 -6.86 3.36 -10.19
CA CYS A 83 -6.70 2.55 -8.98
C CYS A 83 -6.52 1.05 -9.27
N ASP A 84 -6.73 0.59 -10.51
CA ASP A 84 -6.47 -0.80 -10.91
C ASP A 84 -4.99 -1.07 -11.19
N ILE A 85 -4.17 -0.02 -11.33
CA ILE A 85 -2.74 -0.18 -11.56
C ILE A 85 -2.05 -0.54 -10.25
N GLU A 86 -1.72 -1.81 -10.09
CA GLU A 86 -0.85 -2.28 -9.02
C GLU A 86 0.61 -2.03 -9.38
N LEU A 87 1.24 -1.04 -8.74
CA LEU A 87 2.65 -0.73 -8.96
C LEU A 87 3.53 -1.88 -8.44
N PRO A 88 4.38 -2.49 -9.28
CA PRO A 88 5.30 -3.52 -8.80
C PRO A 88 6.28 -2.95 -7.80
N VAL A 89 6.32 -3.57 -6.62
CA VAL A 89 7.25 -3.28 -5.53
C VAL A 89 8.01 -4.55 -5.21
N GLN A 90 9.32 -4.42 -5.03
CA GLN A 90 10.17 -5.44 -4.42
C GLN A 90 10.61 -4.94 -3.05
N VAL A 91 10.42 -5.79 -2.04
CA VAL A 91 10.91 -5.56 -0.68
C VAL A 91 11.84 -6.70 -0.32
N VAL A 92 13.07 -6.39 0.06
CA VAL A 92 14.08 -7.36 0.50
C VAL A 92 14.62 -6.97 1.87
N ASN A 93 15.09 -7.96 2.62
CA ASN A 93 15.75 -7.82 3.92
C ASN A 93 17.15 -8.41 3.86
#